data_AF-A0A5K0Z2V7-F1
#
_entry.id   AF-A0A5K0Z2V7-F1
#
_cell.length_a   1.000
_cell.length_b   1.000
_cell.length_c   1.000
_cell.angle_alpha   90.00
_cell.angle_beta   90.00
_cell.angle_gamma   90.00
#
_symmetry.space_group_name_H-M   'P 1'
#
loop_
_entity.id
_entity.type
_entity.pdbx_description
1 polymer ?
#
loop_
_entity_poly.entity_id
_entity_poly.type
_entity_poly.pdbx_seq_one_letter_code
_entity_poly.pdbx_strand_id
1 'polypeptide(L)' 'MGVLSNRINRDSLRPGDHIYSWRKAYIYAHH' A
#
# COMPACT_ATOMS: atom_id res chain seq x y z
N MET A 1 -13.66 7.81 14.57
CA MET A 1 -12.44 8.23 13.86
C MET A 1 -12.05 7.11 12.89
N GLY A 2 -12.18 7.33 11.58
CA GLY A 2 -11.87 6.33 10.55
C GLY A 2 -10.39 6.30 10.20
N VAL A 3 -9.84 5.13 9.90
CA VAL A 3 -8.46 4.99 9.43
C VAL A 3 -8.42 5.34 7.95
N LEU A 4 -7.66 6.37 7.58
CA LEU A 4 -7.37 6.66 6.17
C LEU A 4 -6.48 5.55 5.63
N SER A 5 -7.03 4.71 4.74
CA SER A 5 -6.32 3.61 4.10
C SER A 5 -6.29 3.83 2.60
N ASN A 6 -5.09 3.84 2.02
CA ASN A 6 -4.87 3.84 0.57
C ASN A 6 -4.79 2.40 0.01
N ARG A 7 -5.47 1.43 0.65
CA ARG A 7 -5.49 0.05 0.18
C ARG A 7 -6.27 -0.03 -1.12
N ILE A 8 -5.66 -0.59 -2.16
CA ILE A 8 -6.31 -0.90 -3.45
C ILE A 8 -6.77 -2.35 -3.51
N ASN A 9 -7.71 -2.64 -4.40
CA ASN A 9 -8.12 -4.02 -4.65
C ASN A 9 -7.02 -4.76 -5.43
N ARG A 10 -6.83 -6.05 -5.17
CA ARG A 10 -5.82 -6.86 -5.85
C ARG A 10 -6.13 -6.98 -7.35
N ASP A 11 -7.41 -7.02 -7.71
CA ASP A 11 -7.85 -7.17 -9.10
C ASP A 11 -7.54 -5.94 -9.97
N SER A 12 -7.27 -4.78 -9.36
CA SER A 12 -6.86 -3.57 -10.09
C SER A 12 -5.35 -3.49 -10.34
N LEU A 13 -4.56 -4.42 -9.78
CA LEU A 13 -3.10 -4.44 -9.97
C LEU A 13 -2.74 -4.90 -11.38
N ARG A 14 -1.78 -4.20 -12.00
CA ARG A 14 -1.24 -4.53 -13.32
C ARG A 14 0.25 -4.83 -13.25
N PRO A 15 0.78 -5.69 -14.15
CA PRO A 15 2.22 -5.89 -14.26
C PRO A 15 2.94 -4.56 -14.53
N GLY A 16 3.96 -4.27 -13.73
CA GLY A 16 4.70 -3.00 -13.80
C GLY A 16 4.25 -1.93 -12.79
N ASP A 17 3.16 -2.18 -12.05
CA ASP A 17 2.77 -1.28 -10.96
C ASP A 17 3.76 -1.36 -9.80
N HIS A 18 4.15 -0.19 -9.29
CA HIS A 18 4.99 -0.07 -8.11
C HIS A 18 4.12 -0.10 -6.85
N ILE A 19 4.35 -1.10 -5.99
CA ILE A 19 3.57 -1.31 -4.78
C ILE A 19 4.43 -0.97 -3.58
N TYR A 20 4.01 0.05 -2.83
CA TYR A 20 4.68 0.44 -1.60
C TYR A 20 3.95 -0.12 -0.40
N SER A 21 4.66 -0.88 0.44
CA SER A 21 4.10 -1.45 1.66
C SER A 21 4.72 -0.82 2.89
N TRP A 22 3.88 -0.23 3.74
CA TRP A 22 4.31 0.31 5.02
C TRP A 22 4.63 -0.82 6.00
N ARG A 23 5.87 -0.86 6.48
CA ARG A 23 6.33 -1.70 7.59
C ARG A 23 6.56 -0.84 8.83
N LYS A 24 6.41 -1.48 10.01
CA LYS A 24 6.60 -0.93 11.37
C LYS A 24 6.02 0.48 11.56
N ALA A 25 4.80 0.54 12.07
CA ALA A 25 4.13 1.78 12.48
C ALA A 25 4.11 2.90 11.42
N TYR A 26 4.12 2.56 10.13
CA TYR A 26 4.12 3.51 9.01
C TYR A 26 5.40 4.37 8.89
N ILE A 27 6.49 3.96 9.52
CA ILE A 27 7.74 4.73 9.55
C ILE A 27 8.67 4.33 8.38
N TYR A 28 8.45 3.16 7.79
CA TYR A 28 9.28 2.64 6.71
C TYR A 28 8.41 2.07 5.59
N ALA A 29 8.71 2.46 4.35
CA ALA A 29 8.09 1.88 3.17
C ALA A 29 9.11 0.99 2.45
N HIS A 30 8.69 -0.23 2.12
CA HIS A 30 9.41 -1.07 1.17
C HIS A 30 8.73 -0.95 -0.19
N HIS A 31 9.53 -0.82 -1.25
CA HIS A 31 9.07 -0.82 -2.63
C HIS A 31 8.75 -2.25 -3.11
#